data_AF-A0A1H1XLX1-F1
#
_entry.id   AF-A0A1H1XLX1-F1
#
_cell.length_a   1.000
_cell.length_b   1.000
_cell.length_c   1.000
_cell.angle_alpha   90.00
_cell.angle_beta   90.00
_cell.angle_gamma   90.00
#
_symmetry.space_group_name_H-M   'P 1'
#
loop_
_entity.id
_entity.type
_entity.pdbx_description
1 polymer ?
#
loop_
_entity_poly.entity_id
_entity_poly.type
_entity_poly.pdbx_seq_one_letter_code
_entity_poly.pdbx_strand_id
1 'polypeptide(L)'
;MALVAGAGTLGAATPASAAPGVCAGVSGCRVVRSADVDGNGTADQIGVVRKGGSGADQGTVTVRVRTRPGTIVKATRTLTSWSGPVWQGSATLDERTGKDLVVGFTQGAHAEFFRVLTFRGGKLVTLPAPGGGTWTVDGALMDDVGWARSTDDPRGLVRARVAERDADGVMQGTVTTWRHSSSGWKRGAVKKYPDMTDEAAGAFAGWKVAGLPRF
;
A
#
# COMPACT_ATOMS: atom_id res chain seq x y z
N MET A 1 -5.66 29.05 64.67
CA MET A 1 -5.28 28.63 63.30
C MET A 1 -5.84 27.23 63.10
N ALA A 2 -6.97 27.10 62.38
CA ALA A 2 -7.73 25.85 62.29
C ALA A 2 -7.44 25.14 60.95
N LEU A 3 -6.98 23.89 61.02
CA LEU A 3 -6.81 23.02 59.86
C LEU A 3 -8.15 22.35 59.51
N VAL A 4 -8.64 22.59 58.30
CA VAL A 4 -9.77 21.87 57.70
C VAL A 4 -9.20 20.75 56.83
N ALA A 5 -9.39 19.50 57.25
CA ALA A 5 -9.01 18.32 56.48
C ALA A 5 -10.11 18.01 55.45
N GLY A 6 -9.84 18.29 54.17
CA GLY A 6 -10.71 17.92 53.06
C GLY A 6 -10.51 16.46 52.68
N ALA A 7 -11.53 15.63 52.93
CA ALA A 7 -11.58 14.25 52.47
C ALA A 7 -11.83 14.21 50.96
N GLY A 8 -10.78 13.98 50.16
CA GLY A 8 -10.88 13.76 48.72
C GLY A 8 -11.45 12.37 48.43
N THR A 9 -12.67 12.31 47.89
CA THR A 9 -13.25 11.08 47.37
C THR A 9 -12.50 10.64 46.11
N LEU A 10 -11.75 9.53 46.21
CA LEU A 10 -11.16 8.85 45.07
C LEU A 10 -12.29 8.22 44.23
N GLY A 11 -12.65 8.88 43.13
CA GLY A 11 -13.55 8.31 42.13
C GLY A 11 -12.91 7.08 41.50
N ALA A 12 -13.50 5.91 41.70
CA ALA A 12 -13.08 4.68 41.03
C ALA A 12 -13.27 4.85 39.51
N ALA A 13 -12.16 4.91 38.77
CA ALA A 13 -12.19 4.87 37.32
C ALA A 13 -12.79 3.53 36.88
N THR A 14 -14.00 3.57 36.32
CA THR A 14 -14.58 2.39 35.66
C THR A 14 -13.69 2.02 34.49
N PRO A 15 -13.31 0.73 34.33
CA PRO A 15 -12.49 0.31 33.21
C PRO A 15 -13.26 0.61 31.93
N ALA A 16 -12.75 1.54 31.13
CA ALA A 16 -13.31 1.82 29.82
C ALA A 16 -13.26 0.52 29.00
N SER A 17 -14.42 0.02 28.58
CA SER A 17 -14.51 -1.13 27.70
C SER A 17 -13.64 -0.87 26.48
N ALA A 18 -12.61 -1.68 26.26
CA ALA A 18 -11.73 -1.56 25.12
C ALA A 18 -12.60 -1.57 23.85
N ALA A 19 -12.52 -0.51 23.06
CA ALA A 19 -13.36 -0.41 21.88
C ALA A 19 -13.04 -1.56 20.91
N PRO A 20 -14.03 -2.18 20.25
CA PRO A 20 -13.81 -3.45 19.55
C PRO A 20 -12.81 -3.28 18.40
N GLY A 21 -11.76 -4.10 18.32
CA GLY A 21 -10.73 -3.97 17.28
C GLY A 21 -11.28 -3.98 15.83
N VAL A 22 -10.47 -3.58 14.86
CA VAL A 22 -10.89 -3.44 13.43
C VAL A 22 -11.59 -4.67 12.81
N CYS A 23 -11.31 -5.87 13.35
CA CYS A 23 -11.87 -7.15 12.93
C CYS A 23 -12.97 -7.71 13.86
N ALA A 24 -13.39 -7.00 14.90
CA ALA A 24 -14.42 -7.46 15.81
C ALA A 24 -15.73 -7.80 15.08
N GLY A 25 -16.23 -9.02 15.30
CA GLY A 25 -17.48 -9.52 14.68
C GLY A 25 -17.37 -9.84 13.18
N VAL A 26 -16.17 -9.91 12.61
CA VAL A 26 -15.98 -10.13 11.17
C VAL A 26 -15.26 -11.45 10.93
N SER A 27 -16.01 -12.46 10.50
CA SER A 27 -15.44 -13.77 10.15
C SER A 27 -14.36 -13.64 9.08
N GLY A 28 -13.26 -14.39 9.25
CA GLY A 28 -12.11 -14.37 8.34
C GLY A 28 -11.30 -13.06 8.32
N CYS A 29 -11.65 -12.07 9.13
CA CYS A 29 -10.87 -10.83 9.25
C CYS A 29 -9.61 -11.07 10.09
N ARG A 30 -8.47 -10.62 9.58
CA ARG A 30 -7.19 -10.65 10.28
C ARG A 30 -6.65 -9.24 10.41
N VAL A 31 -6.21 -8.85 11.60
CA VAL A 31 -5.43 -7.62 11.78
C VAL A 31 -4.05 -7.86 11.17
N VAL A 32 -3.66 -7.04 10.20
CA VAL A 32 -2.42 -7.24 9.43
C VAL A 32 -1.33 -6.25 9.80
N ARG A 33 -1.70 -5.03 10.21
CA ARG A 33 -0.76 -3.95 10.50
C ARG A 33 -1.44 -2.83 11.30
N SER A 34 -0.62 -1.97 11.88
CA SER A 34 -1.03 -0.62 12.29
C SER A 34 -0.18 0.43 11.56
N ALA A 35 -0.81 1.48 11.04
CA ALA A 35 -0.16 2.59 10.35
C ALA A 35 -1.08 3.83 10.35
N ASP A 36 -0.52 5.02 10.28
CA ASP A 36 -1.29 6.27 10.10
C ASP A 36 -1.82 6.31 8.66
N VAL A 37 -3.08 5.93 8.44
CA VAL A 37 -3.70 5.82 7.11
C VAL A 37 -4.45 7.10 6.77
N ASP A 38 -5.11 7.71 7.75
CA ASP A 38 -5.86 8.95 7.55
C ASP A 38 -4.98 10.22 7.60
N GLY A 39 -3.72 10.10 8.03
CA GLY A 39 -2.74 11.17 8.05
C GLY A 39 -2.82 12.08 9.28
N ASN A 40 -3.48 11.63 10.35
CA ASN A 40 -3.63 12.41 11.59
C ASN A 40 -2.41 12.29 12.54
N GLY A 41 -1.36 11.56 12.14
CA GLY A 41 -0.16 11.33 12.95
C GLY A 41 -0.27 10.17 13.94
N THR A 42 -1.39 9.45 13.96
CA THR A 42 -1.64 8.33 14.86
C THR A 42 -1.84 7.04 14.09
N ALA A 43 -1.31 5.94 14.61
CA ALA A 43 -1.50 4.64 13.99
C ALA A 43 -2.96 4.15 14.06
N ASP A 44 -3.51 3.81 12.90
CA ASP A 44 -4.80 3.16 12.70
C ASP A 44 -4.64 1.65 12.64
N GLN A 45 -5.64 0.88 13.08
CA GLN A 45 -5.61 -0.58 12.93
C GLN A 45 -6.12 -0.99 11.54
N ILE A 46 -5.40 -1.89 10.88
CA ILE A 46 -5.74 -2.37 9.53
C ILE A 46 -6.11 -3.85 9.60
N GLY A 47 -7.30 -4.18 9.11
CA GLY A 47 -7.81 -5.54 8.98
C GLY A 47 -8.08 -5.90 7.53
N VAL A 48 -7.86 -7.17 7.17
CA VAL A 48 -8.12 -7.68 5.82
C VAL A 48 -8.99 -8.93 5.89
N VAL A 49 -9.97 -9.00 5.01
CA VAL A 49 -10.81 -10.19 4.76
C VAL A 49 -10.58 -10.63 3.32
N ARG A 50 -10.31 -11.92 3.10
CA ARG A 50 -10.29 -12.54 1.77
C ARG A 50 -11.53 -13.40 1.60
N LYS A 51 -12.20 -13.29 0.44
CA LYS A 51 -13.21 -14.24 -0.03
C LYS A 51 -12.68 -14.91 -1.30
N GLY A 52 -12.85 -16.23 -1.39
CA GLY A 52 -12.29 -17.05 -2.47
C GLY A 52 -10.91 -17.61 -2.12
N GLY A 53 -10.60 -18.79 -2.68
CA GLY A 53 -9.34 -19.50 -2.46
C GLY A 53 -8.14 -18.84 -3.13
N SER A 54 -6.95 -19.39 -2.88
CA SER A 54 -5.74 -19.06 -3.63
C SER A 54 -5.94 -19.34 -5.12
N GLY A 55 -5.56 -18.41 -6.00
CA GLY A 55 -5.69 -18.57 -7.45
C GLY A 55 -7.12 -18.58 -7.99
N ALA A 56 -8.14 -18.26 -7.19
CA ALA A 56 -9.52 -18.24 -7.66
C ALA A 56 -9.77 -17.17 -8.72
N ASP A 57 -10.48 -17.52 -9.79
CA ASP A 57 -10.84 -16.59 -10.88
C ASP A 57 -11.75 -15.44 -10.39
N GLN A 58 -12.51 -15.70 -9.33
CA GLN A 58 -13.44 -14.76 -8.72
C GLN A 58 -13.30 -14.74 -7.21
N GLY A 59 -12.39 -13.90 -6.72
CA GLY A 59 -12.20 -13.60 -5.30
C GLY A 59 -12.44 -12.14 -4.98
N THR A 60 -12.43 -11.80 -3.69
CA THR A 60 -12.39 -10.42 -3.22
C THR A 60 -11.47 -10.25 -2.02
N VAL A 61 -10.96 -9.03 -1.89
CA VAL A 61 -10.31 -8.52 -0.69
C VAL A 61 -11.15 -7.37 -0.13
N THR A 62 -11.48 -7.42 1.15
CA THR A 62 -11.99 -6.26 1.89
C THR A 62 -10.94 -5.77 2.86
N VAL A 63 -10.46 -4.55 2.64
CA VAL A 63 -9.60 -3.83 3.58
C VAL A 63 -10.47 -3.00 4.51
N ARG A 64 -10.23 -3.10 5.81
CA ARG A 64 -10.89 -2.35 6.88
C ARG A 64 -9.84 -1.55 7.63
N VAL A 65 -10.12 -0.29 7.90
CA VAL A 65 -9.24 0.59 8.68
C VAL A 65 -10.06 1.20 9.80
N ARG A 66 -9.62 1.00 11.04
CA ARG A 66 -10.18 1.64 12.21
C ARG A 66 -9.35 2.88 12.51
N THR A 67 -9.86 4.04 12.11
CA THR A 67 -9.25 5.34 12.41
C THR A 67 -9.58 5.80 13.83
N ARG A 68 -8.83 6.76 14.37
CA ARG A 68 -9.24 7.43 15.63
C ARG A 68 -10.30 8.50 15.33
N PRO A 69 -11.37 8.62 16.17
CA PRO A 69 -11.56 8.03 17.49
C PRO A 69 -12.17 6.61 17.53
N GLY A 70 -12.35 5.93 16.40
CA GLY A 70 -12.85 4.55 16.35
C GLY A 70 -13.65 4.19 15.11
N THR A 71 -13.77 5.11 14.16
CA THR A 71 -14.51 4.91 12.90
C THR A 71 -13.88 3.80 12.07
N ILE A 72 -14.68 2.84 11.60
CA ILE A 72 -14.21 1.82 10.67
C ILE A 72 -14.63 2.19 9.26
N VAL A 73 -13.66 2.46 8.40
CA VAL A 73 -13.85 2.58 6.95
C VAL A 73 -13.43 1.28 6.27
N LYS A 74 -14.02 0.98 5.11
CA LYS A 74 -13.68 -0.22 4.35
C LYS A 74 -13.76 -0.01 2.85
N ALA A 75 -12.99 -0.80 2.11
CA ALA A 75 -13.07 -0.91 0.67
C ALA A 75 -12.93 -2.37 0.25
N THR A 76 -13.77 -2.81 -0.68
CA THR A 76 -13.70 -4.14 -1.30
C THR A 76 -13.15 -4.04 -2.71
N ARG A 77 -12.22 -4.90 -3.08
CA ARG A 77 -11.67 -5.03 -4.43
C ARG A 77 -11.73 -6.48 -4.88
N THR A 78 -11.86 -6.67 -6.19
CA THR A 78 -11.76 -7.99 -6.80
C THR A 78 -10.35 -8.53 -6.67
N LEU A 79 -10.25 -9.85 -6.51
CA LEU A 79 -9.05 -10.65 -6.72
C LEU A 79 -9.35 -11.60 -7.89
N THR A 80 -8.47 -11.65 -8.88
CA THR A 80 -8.62 -12.56 -10.03
C THR A 80 -7.33 -13.34 -10.16
N SER A 81 -7.39 -14.66 -10.06
CA SER A 81 -6.24 -15.56 -10.20
C SER A 81 -5.07 -15.27 -9.22
N TRP A 82 -5.31 -14.52 -8.13
CA TRP A 82 -4.28 -14.13 -7.17
C TRP A 82 -3.90 -15.28 -6.23
N SER A 83 -2.66 -15.75 -6.30
CA SER A 83 -2.11 -16.82 -5.47
C SER A 83 -0.96 -16.30 -4.60
N GLY A 84 -1.27 -15.45 -3.62
CA GLY A 84 -0.30 -14.99 -2.65
C GLY A 84 -0.95 -14.37 -1.42
N PRO A 85 -0.16 -13.85 -0.47
CA PRO A 85 -0.64 -12.94 0.55
C PRO A 85 -1.43 -11.81 -0.09
N VAL A 86 -2.65 -11.57 0.39
CA VAL A 86 -3.48 -10.50 -0.16
C VAL A 86 -3.01 -9.13 0.35
N TRP A 87 -2.53 -9.08 1.59
CA TRP A 87 -1.89 -7.89 2.15
C TRP A 87 -0.44 -7.82 1.69
N GLN A 88 -0.08 -6.70 1.07
CA GLN A 88 1.28 -6.45 0.59
C GLN A 88 1.99 -5.43 1.45
N GLY A 89 1.28 -4.43 1.98
CA GLY A 89 1.89 -3.53 2.95
C GLY A 89 1.27 -2.16 2.94
N SER A 90 1.99 -1.24 3.57
CA SER A 90 1.60 0.16 3.66
C SER A 90 2.80 1.05 3.37
N ALA A 91 2.65 1.99 2.45
CA ALA A 91 3.72 2.85 1.98
C ALA A 91 3.26 4.30 1.85
N THR A 92 4.18 5.21 1.55
CA THR A 92 3.83 6.57 1.12
C THR A 92 4.08 6.64 -0.37
N LEU A 93 3.02 6.58 -1.17
CA LEU A 93 3.09 6.58 -2.64
C LEU A 93 2.59 7.91 -3.19
N ASP A 94 1.55 8.49 -2.60
CA ASP A 94 1.05 9.81 -2.98
C ASP A 94 1.56 10.97 -2.10
N GLU A 95 1.12 12.18 -2.44
CA GLU A 95 1.57 13.43 -1.83
C GLU A 95 0.94 13.74 -0.48
N ARG A 96 -0.16 13.08 -0.13
CA ARG A 96 -0.90 13.38 1.09
C ARG A 96 -0.24 12.74 2.31
N THR A 97 -0.57 13.29 3.47
CA THR A 97 -0.26 12.66 4.75
C THR A 97 -1.06 11.37 4.87
N GLY A 98 -0.51 10.41 5.61
CA GLY A 98 -1.03 9.04 5.71
C GLY A 98 -0.21 8.04 4.90
N LYS A 99 -0.62 6.77 5.01
CA LYS A 99 -0.07 5.63 4.29
C LYS A 99 -1.11 5.07 3.32
N ASP A 100 -0.64 4.79 2.12
CA ASP A 100 -1.35 4.04 1.10
C ASP A 100 -1.24 2.54 1.39
N LEU A 101 -2.31 1.80 1.14
CA LEU A 101 -2.42 0.38 1.43
C LEU A 101 -2.35 -0.42 0.15
N VAL A 102 -1.40 -1.35 0.05
CA VAL A 102 -1.19 -2.18 -1.13
C VAL A 102 -1.76 -3.56 -0.87
N VAL A 103 -2.60 -4.02 -1.79
CA VAL A 103 -3.15 -5.38 -1.80
C VAL A 103 -3.00 -6.00 -3.18
N GLY A 104 -2.91 -7.33 -3.21
CA GLY A 104 -2.94 -8.08 -4.46
C GLY A 104 -4.20 -7.79 -5.28
N PHE A 105 -4.11 -7.96 -6.60
CA PHE A 105 -5.23 -7.84 -7.52
C PHE A 105 -5.34 -9.05 -8.44
N THR A 106 -4.35 -9.21 -9.32
CA THR A 106 -4.24 -10.33 -10.26
C THR A 106 -2.78 -10.62 -10.50
N GLN A 107 -2.47 -11.77 -11.08
CA GLN A 107 -1.12 -12.12 -11.49
C GLN A 107 -1.18 -12.81 -12.85
N GLY A 108 -0.12 -12.64 -13.62
CA GLY A 108 0.17 -13.43 -14.81
C GLY A 108 1.11 -14.58 -14.48
N ALA A 109 1.83 -15.08 -15.48
CA ALA A 109 2.83 -16.12 -15.28
C ALA A 109 4.06 -15.64 -14.48
N HIS A 110 4.35 -14.34 -14.51
CA HIS A 110 5.52 -13.70 -13.87
C HIS A 110 5.15 -12.34 -13.27
N ALA A 111 4.29 -11.57 -13.96
CA ALA A 111 3.78 -10.30 -13.45
C ALA A 111 2.83 -10.44 -12.25
N GLU A 112 2.99 -9.56 -11.26
CA GLU A 112 2.01 -9.32 -10.22
C GLU A 112 1.42 -7.91 -10.33
N PHE A 113 0.10 -7.83 -10.18
CA PHE A 113 -0.66 -6.60 -10.27
C PHE A 113 -1.35 -6.31 -8.95
N PHE A 114 -1.40 -5.04 -8.57
CA PHE A 114 -1.87 -4.61 -7.27
C PHE A 114 -3.02 -3.60 -7.36
N ARG A 115 -3.78 -3.49 -6.26
CA ARG A 115 -4.58 -2.31 -5.95
C ARG A 115 -3.91 -1.53 -4.84
N VAL A 116 -3.83 -0.22 -5.04
CA VAL A 116 -3.43 0.72 -4.00
C VAL A 116 -4.66 1.47 -3.53
N LEU A 117 -4.89 1.46 -2.22
CA LEU A 117 -5.98 2.17 -1.57
C LEU A 117 -5.41 3.33 -0.75
N THR A 118 -6.07 4.48 -0.84
CA THR A 118 -5.67 5.68 -0.11
C THR A 118 -6.87 6.33 0.57
N PHE A 119 -6.66 7.03 1.68
CA PHE A 119 -7.73 7.65 2.46
C PHE A 119 -8.07 9.04 1.91
N ARG A 120 -9.33 9.26 1.53
CA ARG A 120 -9.81 10.51 0.93
C ARG A 120 -11.22 10.82 1.40
N GLY A 121 -11.41 11.98 2.02
CA GLY A 121 -12.74 12.45 2.42
C GLY A 121 -13.50 11.43 3.27
N GLY A 122 -12.83 10.81 4.25
CA GLY A 122 -13.47 9.86 5.16
C GLY A 122 -13.66 8.44 4.60
N LYS A 123 -13.09 8.11 3.44
CA LYS A 123 -13.24 6.78 2.81
C LYS A 123 -11.95 6.29 2.17
N LEU A 124 -11.83 4.98 2.02
CA LEU A 124 -10.79 4.35 1.21
C LEU A 124 -11.18 4.37 -0.27
N VAL A 125 -10.35 4.99 -1.10
CA VAL A 125 -10.51 5.05 -2.56
C VAL A 125 -9.30 4.42 -3.24
N THR A 126 -9.46 4.02 -4.50
CA THR A 126 -8.31 3.52 -5.29
C THR A 126 -7.40 4.69 -5.65
N LEU A 127 -6.10 4.53 -5.45
CA LEU A 127 -5.06 5.38 -6.02
C LEU A 127 -4.67 4.78 -7.38
N PRO A 128 -5.00 5.42 -8.52
CA PRO A 128 -4.57 4.97 -9.84
C PRO A 128 -3.04 4.90 -9.91
N ALA A 129 -2.49 4.00 -10.73
CA ALA A 129 -1.06 4.02 -10.99
C ALA A 129 -0.69 5.23 -11.85
N PRO A 130 0.56 5.71 -11.76
CA PRO A 130 1.05 6.75 -12.67
C PRO A 130 0.87 6.37 -14.14
N GLY A 131 0.54 7.36 -14.99
CA GLY A 131 0.31 7.15 -16.42
C GLY A 131 -1.00 6.45 -16.79
N GLY A 132 -1.90 6.21 -15.84
CA GLY A 132 -3.20 5.56 -16.09
C GLY A 132 -3.12 4.03 -16.22
N GLY A 133 -1.96 3.43 -15.91
CA GLY A 133 -1.75 1.99 -15.95
C GLY A 133 -2.18 1.27 -14.67
N THR A 134 -1.57 0.10 -14.43
CA THR A 134 -1.73 -0.68 -13.20
C THR A 134 -0.45 -0.62 -12.36
N TRP A 135 -0.59 -0.75 -11.04
CA TRP A 135 0.56 -0.99 -10.18
C TRP A 135 1.03 -2.42 -10.44
N THR A 136 2.06 -2.55 -11.26
CA THR A 136 2.62 -3.84 -11.68
C THR A 136 4.04 -3.98 -11.18
N VAL A 137 4.42 -5.18 -10.78
CA VAL A 137 5.82 -5.58 -10.67
C VAL A 137 6.03 -6.86 -11.46
N ASP A 138 7.22 -7.04 -11.98
CA ASP A 138 7.60 -8.21 -12.77
C ASP A 138 9.09 -8.47 -12.64
N GLY A 139 9.48 -9.72 -12.80
CA GLY A 139 10.86 -10.17 -12.94
C GLY A 139 10.90 -11.42 -13.82
N ALA A 140 11.19 -11.22 -15.10
CA ALA A 140 11.19 -12.25 -16.12
C ALA A 140 12.42 -12.12 -17.04
N LEU A 141 12.62 -13.11 -17.91
CA LEU A 141 13.77 -13.12 -18.83
C LEU A 141 13.75 -11.94 -19.82
N MET A 142 12.56 -11.51 -20.23
CA MET A 142 12.36 -10.47 -21.24
C MET A 142 12.17 -9.09 -20.63
N ASP A 143 11.71 -9.00 -19.39
CA ASP A 143 11.40 -7.74 -18.75
C ASP A 143 11.46 -7.80 -17.22
N ASP A 144 11.87 -6.68 -16.62
CA ASP A 144 11.87 -6.43 -15.19
C ASP A 144 11.14 -5.12 -14.92
N VAL A 145 10.04 -5.20 -14.15
CA VAL A 145 9.17 -4.07 -13.87
C VAL A 145 9.07 -3.82 -12.38
N GLY A 146 9.16 -2.56 -11.96
CA GLY A 146 9.01 -2.23 -10.56
C GLY A 146 8.88 -0.76 -10.25
N TRP A 147 8.73 -0.49 -8.96
CA TRP A 147 8.53 0.86 -8.44
C TRP A 147 9.58 1.17 -7.39
N ALA A 148 10.08 2.40 -7.36
CA ALA A 148 11.03 2.83 -6.35
C ALA A 148 10.64 4.16 -5.71
N ARG A 149 10.90 4.26 -4.41
CA ARG A 149 10.84 5.49 -3.63
C ARG A 149 11.76 5.38 -2.42
N SER A 150 12.64 6.37 -2.24
CA SER A 150 13.45 6.56 -1.04
C SER A 150 12.62 7.20 0.09
N THR A 151 13.02 6.98 1.34
CA THR A 151 12.42 7.68 2.48
C THR A 151 12.62 9.20 2.42
N ASP A 152 13.72 9.63 1.82
CA ASP A 152 14.11 11.05 1.70
C ASP A 152 13.45 11.74 0.50
N ASP A 153 12.79 10.99 -0.38
CA ASP A 153 12.05 11.58 -1.49
C ASP A 153 10.86 12.41 -0.96
N PRO A 154 10.56 13.56 -1.59
CA PRO A 154 9.32 14.27 -1.36
C PRO A 154 8.11 13.33 -1.44
N ARG A 155 7.08 13.57 -0.62
CA ARG A 155 5.81 12.82 -0.73
C ARG A 155 5.24 12.94 -2.15
N GLY A 156 4.64 11.87 -2.62
CA GLY A 156 4.08 11.78 -3.96
C GLY A 156 5.10 11.56 -5.08
N LEU A 157 6.41 11.50 -4.78
CA LEU A 157 7.42 11.15 -5.76
C LEU A 157 7.61 9.63 -5.78
N VAL A 158 7.41 9.03 -6.95
CA VAL A 158 7.70 7.61 -7.22
C VAL A 158 8.42 7.48 -8.56
N ARG A 159 9.19 6.41 -8.72
CA ARG A 159 9.89 6.09 -9.97
C ARG A 159 9.38 4.76 -10.51
N ALA A 160 8.75 4.79 -11.68
CA ALA A 160 8.48 3.60 -12.48
C ALA A 160 9.79 3.15 -13.11
N ARG A 161 10.11 1.86 -13.01
CA ARG A 161 11.34 1.27 -13.51
C ARG A 161 10.97 0.09 -14.39
N VAL A 162 11.41 0.14 -15.63
CA VAL A 162 11.17 -0.90 -16.63
C VAL A 162 12.50 -1.20 -17.29
N ALA A 163 12.93 -2.45 -17.29
CA ALA A 163 13.99 -2.93 -18.15
C ALA A 163 13.38 -3.97 -19.09
N GLU A 164 13.60 -3.82 -20.39
CA GLU A 164 13.04 -4.71 -21.41
C GLU A 164 14.16 -5.13 -22.35
N ARG A 165 14.14 -6.40 -22.77
CA ARG A 165 15.08 -6.93 -23.75
C ARG A 165 14.66 -6.51 -25.15
N ASP A 166 15.57 -5.92 -25.90
CA ASP A 166 15.35 -5.56 -27.30
C ASP A 166 15.49 -6.78 -28.25
N ALA A 167 15.35 -6.52 -29.55
CA ALA A 167 15.42 -7.56 -30.59
C ALA A 167 16.79 -8.24 -30.69
N ASP A 168 17.86 -7.56 -30.27
CA ASP A 168 19.23 -8.09 -30.27
C ASP A 168 19.56 -8.86 -28.98
N GLY A 169 18.59 -8.95 -28.07
CA GLY A 169 18.74 -9.65 -26.82
C GLY A 169 19.40 -8.80 -25.72
N VAL A 170 19.51 -7.48 -25.89
CA VAL A 170 20.16 -6.59 -24.94
C VAL A 170 19.11 -5.90 -24.05
N MET A 171 19.37 -5.79 -22.75
CA MET A 171 18.46 -5.14 -21.82
C MET A 171 18.54 -3.61 -21.93
N GLN A 172 17.38 -2.97 -22.07
CA GLN A 172 17.21 -1.53 -22.16
C GLN A 172 16.37 -1.02 -20.99
N GLY A 173 16.93 -0.14 -20.17
CA GLY A 173 16.24 0.40 -18.99
C GLY A 173 15.62 1.77 -19.21
N THR A 174 14.45 1.97 -18.62
CA THR A 174 13.80 3.28 -18.48
C THR A 174 13.33 3.49 -17.04
N VAL A 175 13.73 4.63 -16.47
CA VAL A 175 13.20 5.12 -15.20
C VAL A 175 12.40 6.39 -15.45
N THR A 176 11.10 6.34 -15.21
CA THR A 176 10.21 7.51 -15.28
C THR A 176 9.85 7.98 -13.87
N THR A 177 10.22 9.21 -13.54
CA THR A 177 9.82 9.85 -12.30
C THR A 177 8.40 10.41 -12.45
N TRP A 178 7.56 10.15 -11.46
CA TRP A 178 6.20 10.65 -11.37
C TRP A 178 6.01 11.41 -10.07
N ARG A 179 5.23 12.49 -10.14
CA ARG A 179 4.81 13.26 -8.97
C ARG A 179 3.29 13.28 -8.86
N HIS A 180 2.75 12.77 -7.77
CA HIS A 180 1.33 12.90 -7.47
C HIS A 180 1.02 14.32 -6.95
N SER A 181 -0.18 14.79 -7.27
CA SER A 181 -0.71 16.07 -6.82
C SER A 181 -2.24 15.99 -6.78
N SER A 182 -2.89 17.07 -6.36
CA SER A 182 -4.36 17.15 -6.34
C SER A 182 -5.00 16.93 -7.72
N SER A 183 -4.28 17.21 -8.81
CA SER A 183 -4.73 16.96 -10.19
C SER A 183 -4.32 15.58 -10.72
N GLY A 184 -3.86 14.67 -9.85
CA GLY A 184 -3.34 13.35 -10.20
C GLY A 184 -1.83 13.35 -10.51
N TRP A 185 -1.41 12.28 -11.20
CA TRP A 185 -0.02 12.01 -11.55
C TRP A 185 0.48 12.92 -12.67
N LYS A 186 1.63 13.57 -12.45
CA LYS A 186 2.37 14.30 -13.47
C LYS A 186 3.67 13.59 -13.77
N ARG A 187 3.94 13.38 -15.05
CA ARG A 187 5.20 12.82 -15.53
C ARG A 187 6.31 13.85 -15.35
N GLY A 188 7.40 13.44 -14.73
CA GLY A 188 8.62 14.23 -14.59
C GLY A 188 9.74 13.70 -15.48
N ALA A 189 10.95 13.69 -14.93
CA ALA A 189 12.14 13.24 -15.63
C ALA A 189 12.05 11.78 -16.09
N VAL A 190 12.61 11.51 -17.26
CA VAL A 190 12.80 10.17 -17.81
C VAL A 190 14.31 9.96 -17.98
N LYS A 191 14.82 8.87 -17.44
CA LYS A 191 16.21 8.46 -17.61
C LYS A 191 16.25 7.12 -18.31
N LYS A 192 17.03 7.03 -19.39
CA LYS A 192 17.29 5.79 -20.13
C LYS A 192 18.64 5.21 -19.72
N TYR A 193 18.73 3.90 -19.79
CA TYR A 193 19.90 3.09 -19.47
C TYR A 193 20.10 2.11 -20.63
N PRO A 194 20.90 2.46 -21.65
CA PRO A 194 21.18 1.53 -22.71
C PRO A 194 22.09 0.41 -22.22
N ASP A 195 21.99 -0.74 -22.87
CA ASP A 195 22.94 -1.85 -22.76
C ASP A 195 23.19 -2.31 -21.32
N MET A 196 22.10 -2.50 -20.57
CA MET A 196 22.17 -2.99 -19.20
C MET A 196 22.59 -4.46 -19.17
N THR A 197 23.33 -4.85 -18.13
CA THR A 197 23.50 -6.26 -17.79
C THR A 197 22.18 -6.83 -17.25
N ASP A 198 21.97 -8.14 -17.40
CA ASP A 198 20.79 -8.81 -16.84
C ASP A 198 20.69 -8.62 -15.32
N GLU A 199 21.83 -8.58 -14.60
CA GLU A 199 21.84 -8.30 -13.16
C GLU A 199 21.35 -6.89 -12.84
N ALA A 200 21.77 -5.88 -13.61
CA ALA A 200 21.32 -4.50 -13.43
C ALA A 200 19.84 -4.36 -13.79
N ALA A 201 19.36 -5.09 -14.81
CA ALA A 201 17.96 -5.15 -15.21
C ALA A 201 17.10 -5.81 -14.11
N GLY A 202 17.54 -6.93 -13.55
CA GLY A 202 16.85 -7.61 -12.43
C GLY A 202 16.74 -6.76 -11.16
N ALA A 203 17.58 -5.72 -11.03
CA ALA A 203 17.43 -4.74 -9.98
C ALA A 203 16.22 -3.80 -10.21
N PHE A 204 15.63 -3.73 -11.40
CA PHE A 204 14.44 -2.91 -11.67
C PHE A 204 13.17 -3.56 -11.12
N ALA A 205 13.13 -4.89 -11.11
CA ALA A 205 12.00 -5.69 -10.63
C ALA A 205 11.54 -5.36 -9.21
N GLY A 206 10.24 -5.50 -8.98
CA GLY A 206 9.65 -5.48 -7.66
C GLY A 206 9.45 -4.09 -7.03
N TRP A 207 8.97 -4.08 -5.80
CA TRP A 207 8.91 -2.88 -4.97
C TRP A 207 10.27 -2.59 -4.34
N LYS A 208 10.74 -1.36 -4.54
CA LYS A 208 11.81 -0.73 -3.76
C LYS A 208 11.25 0.49 -3.04
N VAL A 209 10.24 0.22 -2.23
CA VAL A 209 9.49 1.22 -1.47
C VAL A 209 9.40 0.75 -0.04
N ALA A 210 9.81 1.59 0.91
CA ALA A 210 9.76 1.25 2.33
C ALA A 210 8.34 0.88 2.77
N GLY A 211 8.20 -0.30 3.39
CA GLY A 211 6.93 -0.83 3.88
C GLY A 211 6.22 -1.81 2.95
N LEU A 212 6.81 -2.13 1.78
CA LEU A 212 6.34 -3.17 0.84
C LEU A 212 7.40 -4.28 0.69
N PRO A 213 7.00 -5.54 0.49
CA PRO A 213 7.90 -6.63 0.11
C PRO A 213 8.40 -6.40 -1.30
N ARG A 214 9.56 -6.97 -1.64
CA ARG A 214 10.11 -6.82 -2.99
C ARG A 214 9.18 -7.45 -4.03
N PHE A 215 8.67 -8.64 -3.75
CA PHE A 215 7.64 -9.36 -4.49
C PHE A 215 6.61 -9.84 -3.46
#